data_AF-A0A2T4JT19-F1
#
_entry.id   AF-A0A2T4JT19-F1
#
_cell.length_a   1.000
_cell.length_b   1.000
_cell.length_c   1.000
_cell.angle_alpha   90.00
_cell.angle_beta   90.00
_cell.angle_gamma   90.00
#
_symmetry.space_group_name_H-M   'P 1'
#
loop_
_entity.id
_entity.type
_entity.pdbx_description
1 polymer ?
#
loop_
_entity_poly.entity_id
_entity_poly.type
_entity_poly.pdbx_seq_one_letter_code
_entity_poly.pdbx_strand_id
1 'polypeptide(L)'
;MPRTLTALLALTLPPVAVLALLSLFVGVGDASPATLFSQGWYGPAAHLLLTSRLPRTLALILAGAGMAVAGLILQMLVRNRFVEPSTVGTTESASLGILLVMLLAPDMPMVGRMLVAAGFAVAGTLLFLAILRRVPL
;
A
#
# COMPACT_ATOMS: atom_id res chain seq x y z
N MET A 1 -27.33 -12.11 4.39
CA MET A 1 -26.11 -11.65 3.70
C MET A 1 -25.78 -10.17 3.88
N PRO A 2 -26.70 -9.18 3.77
CA PRO A 2 -26.30 -7.76 3.93
C PRO A 2 -25.88 -7.39 5.37
N ARG A 3 -26.53 -7.99 6.39
CA ARG A 3 -26.28 -7.69 7.82
C ARG A 3 -24.87 -8.06 8.32
N THR A 4 -24.27 -9.12 7.79
CA THR A 4 -22.93 -9.57 8.18
C THR A 4 -21.84 -8.69 7.57
N LEU A 5 -22.02 -8.25 6.32
CA LEU A 5 -21.11 -7.31 5.67
C LEU A 5 -21.12 -5.94 6.36
N THR A 6 -22.31 -5.43 6.67
CA THR A 6 -22.45 -4.16 7.39
C THR A 6 -21.86 -4.23 8.80
N ALA A 7 -21.99 -5.37 9.48
CA ALA A 7 -21.39 -5.59 10.80
C ALA A 7 -19.85 -5.63 10.75
N LEU A 8 -19.27 -6.30 9.74
CA LEU A 8 -17.82 -6.36 9.55
C LEU A 8 -17.23 -4.98 9.21
N LEU A 9 -17.91 -4.22 8.35
CA LEU A 9 -17.51 -2.84 8.03
C LEU A 9 -17.60 -1.93 9.25
N ALA A 10 -18.71 -2.01 10.00
CA ALA A 10 -18.89 -1.25 11.24
C ALA A 10 -17.85 -1.60 12.32
N LEU A 11 -17.33 -2.83 12.32
CA LEU A 11 -16.29 -3.25 13.26
C LEU A 11 -14.89 -2.79 12.84
N THR A 12 -14.59 -2.74 11.55
CA THR A 12 -13.22 -2.52 11.02
C THR A 12 -12.93 -1.07 10.68
N LEU A 13 -13.91 -0.29 10.21
CA LEU A 13 -13.72 1.12 9.86
C LEU A 13 -13.35 2.02 11.04
N PRO A 14 -14.02 1.94 12.21
CA PRO A 14 -13.68 2.79 13.35
C PRO A 14 -12.25 2.64 13.85
N PRO A 15 -11.71 1.42 14.10
CA PRO A 15 -10.32 1.29 14.53
C PRO A 15 -9.34 1.76 13.47
N VAL A 16 -9.60 1.52 12.18
CA VAL A 16 -8.75 2.06 11.10
C VAL A 16 -8.75 3.59 11.10
N ALA A 17 -9.92 4.23 11.27
CA ALA A 17 -10.02 5.69 11.36
C ALA A 17 -9.29 6.24 12.59
N VAL A 18 -9.45 5.61 13.75
CA VAL A 18 -8.74 5.99 14.98
C VAL A 18 -7.23 5.85 14.81
N LEU A 19 -6.75 4.73 14.28
CA LEU A 19 -5.33 4.50 14.04
C LEU A 19 -4.76 5.47 12.99
N ALA A 20 -5.52 5.78 11.94
CA ALA A 20 -5.13 6.76 10.94
C ALA A 20 -4.97 8.16 11.56
N LEU A 21 -5.91 8.57 12.41
CA LEU A 21 -5.83 9.85 13.13
C LEU A 21 -4.63 9.88 14.08
N LEU A 22 -4.44 8.84 14.90
CA LEU A 22 -3.31 8.74 15.82
C LEU A 22 -1.98 8.76 15.06
N SER A 23 -1.90 8.08 13.91
CA SER A 23 -0.70 8.05 13.06
C SER A 23 -0.28 9.43 12.54
N LEU A 24 -1.20 10.41 12.45
CA LEU A 24 -0.84 11.78 12.05
C LEU A 24 -0.04 12.49 13.15
N PHE A 25 -0.24 12.14 14.41
CA PHE A 25 0.41 12.80 15.55
C PHE A 25 1.70 12.10 16.00
N VAL A 26 1.86 10.81 15.71
CA VAL A 26 3.06 10.03 16.04
C VAL A 26 4.18 10.29 15.01
N GLY A 27 5.35 10.75 15.45
CA GLY A 27 6.53 10.92 14.59
C GLY A 27 7.64 11.76 15.21
N VAL A 28 8.74 11.95 14.48
CA VAL A 28 9.97 12.63 14.95
C VAL A 28 9.79 14.16 15.12
N GLY A 29 8.78 14.76 14.50
CA GLY A 29 8.51 16.20 14.60
C GLY A 29 7.34 16.54 15.53
N ASP A 30 7.43 17.71 16.18
CA ASP A 30 6.40 18.26 17.09
C ASP A 30 5.15 18.76 16.34
N ALA A 31 4.35 17.83 15.83
CA ALA A 31 3.06 18.11 15.21
C ALA A 31 1.89 17.92 16.21
N SER A 32 2.12 18.21 17.49
CA SER A 32 1.08 18.14 18.51
C SER A 32 -0.09 19.10 18.19
N PRO A 33 -1.32 18.81 18.62
CA PRO A 33 -2.44 19.74 18.46
C PRO A 33 -2.13 21.13 19.05
N ALA A 34 -1.41 21.18 20.18
CA ALA A 34 -1.02 22.43 20.83
C ALA A 34 -0.08 23.29 19.95
N THR A 35 0.87 22.67 19.24
CA THR A 35 1.79 23.37 18.33
C THR A 35 1.09 23.82 17.04
N LEU A 36 0.09 23.07 16.57
CA LEU A 36 -0.76 23.47 15.46
C LEU A 36 -1.64 24.67 15.77
N PHE A 37 -2.26 24.70 16.95
CA PHE A 37 -3.08 25.84 17.38
C PHE A 37 -2.24 27.10 17.63
N SER A 38 -0.99 26.96 18.10
CA SER A 38 -0.13 28.12 18.38
C SER A 38 0.57 28.69 17.14
N GLN A 39 1.00 27.84 16.21
CA GLN A 39 1.73 28.28 15.01
C GLN A 39 0.82 28.48 13.78
N GLY A 40 -0.44 28.03 13.86
CA GLY A 40 -1.41 28.11 12.77
C GLY A 40 -1.05 27.26 11.55
N TRP A 41 -1.83 27.43 10.48
CA TRP A 41 -1.74 26.62 9.25
C TRP A 41 -0.50 26.89 8.38
N TYR A 42 0.26 27.94 8.67
CA TYR A 42 1.52 28.28 8.00
C TYR A 42 2.75 27.85 8.81
N GLY A 43 2.56 27.25 9.98
CA GLY A 43 3.65 26.77 10.84
C GLY A 43 4.35 25.52 10.29
N PRO A 44 5.61 25.27 10.69
CA PRO A 44 6.35 24.04 10.37
C PRO A 44 5.58 22.75 10.65
N ALA A 45 4.79 22.72 11.74
CA ALA A 45 3.95 21.58 12.10
C ALA A 45 2.87 21.27 11.06
N ALA A 46 2.18 22.29 10.54
CA ALA A 46 1.16 22.15 9.51
C ALA A 46 1.79 21.73 8.16
N HIS A 47 2.95 22.30 7.82
CA HIS A 47 3.67 21.90 6.61
C HIS A 47 4.08 20.42 6.64
N LEU A 48 4.65 19.94 7.76
CA LEU A 48 5.04 18.54 7.94
C LEU A 48 3.85 17.57 7.81
N LEU A 49 2.70 17.95 8.37
CA LEU A 49 1.48 17.16 8.28
C LEU A 49 1.01 17.03 6.83
N LEU A 50 0.96 18.13 6.08
CA LEU A 50 0.41 18.15 4.73
C LEU A 50 1.37 17.55 3.69
N THR A 51 2.68 17.75 3.82
CA THR A 51 3.66 17.26 2.83
C THR A 51 4.13 15.83 3.06
N SER A 52 4.07 15.31 4.29
CA SER A 52 4.64 14.00 4.61
C SER A 52 3.65 13.06 5.27
N ARG A 53 3.06 13.45 6.40
CA ARG A 53 2.26 12.51 7.22
C ARG A 53 0.93 12.15 6.57
N LEU A 54 0.17 13.14 6.12
CA LEU A 54 -1.11 12.93 5.43
C LEU A 54 -0.95 12.06 4.16
N PRO A 55 -0.06 12.39 3.20
CA PRO A 55 0.11 11.56 2.01
C PRO A 55 0.62 10.15 2.35
N ARG A 56 1.48 10.01 3.37
CA ARG A 56 1.95 8.68 3.83
C ARG A 56 0.82 7.84 4.42
N THR A 57 -0.02 8.40 5.30
CA THR A 57 -1.15 7.69 5.90
C THR A 57 -2.15 7.27 4.82
N LEU A 58 -2.46 8.16 3.87
CA LEU A 58 -3.32 7.83 2.73
C LEU A 58 -2.72 6.71 1.87
N ALA A 59 -1.43 6.78 1.56
CA ALA A 59 -0.74 5.74 0.80
C ALA A 59 -0.78 4.37 1.51
N LEU A 60 -0.60 4.34 2.83
CA LEU A 60 -0.67 3.11 3.63
C LEU A 60 -2.08 2.51 3.63
N ILE A 61 -3.13 3.34 3.79
CA ILE A 61 -4.52 2.89 3.75
C ILE A 61 -4.86 2.32 2.36
N LEU A 62 -4.49 3.03 1.30
CA LEU A 62 -4.73 2.59 -0.08
C LEU A 62 -3.96 1.31 -0.41
N ALA A 63 -2.70 1.20 0.00
CA ALA A 63 -1.90 -0.01 -0.18
C ALA A 63 -2.51 -1.20 0.58
N GLY A 64 -2.89 -1.02 1.84
CA GLY A 64 -3.53 -2.06 2.64
C GLY A 64 -4.87 -2.52 2.06
N ALA A 65 -5.72 -1.59 1.64
CA ALA A 65 -6.99 -1.90 0.98
C ALA A 65 -6.77 -2.66 -0.34
N GLY A 66 -5.82 -2.21 -1.16
CA GLY A 66 -5.45 -2.87 -2.41
C GLY A 66 -4.95 -4.30 -2.19
N MET A 67 -4.08 -4.51 -1.19
CA MET A 67 -3.57 -5.84 -0.84
C MET A 67 -4.67 -6.76 -0.30
N ALA A 68 -5.61 -6.23 0.49
CA ALA A 68 -6.76 -7.01 0.98
C ALA A 68 -7.66 -7.49 -0.18
N VAL A 69 -7.97 -6.60 -1.14
CA VAL A 69 -8.76 -6.95 -2.33
C VAL A 69 -8.01 -7.93 -3.22
N ALA A 70 -6.73 -7.69 -3.50
CA ALA A 70 -5.91 -8.59 -4.30
C ALA A 70 -5.78 -9.98 -3.65
N GLY A 71 -5.60 -10.04 -2.33
CA GLY A 71 -5.57 -11.28 -1.57
C GLY A 71 -6.87 -12.06 -1.67
N LEU A 72 -8.01 -11.39 -1.50
CA LEU A 72 -9.33 -12.02 -1.65
C LEU A 72 -9.54 -12.59 -3.07
N ILE A 73 -9.22 -11.80 -4.10
CA ILE A 73 -9.33 -12.24 -5.50
C ILE A 73 -8.46 -13.48 -5.74
N LEU A 74 -7.22 -13.46 -5.27
CA LEU A 74 -6.30 -14.59 -5.47
C LEU A 74 -6.75 -15.84 -4.72
N GLN A 75 -7.23 -15.69 -3.47
CA GLN A 75 -7.82 -16.79 -2.70
C GLN A 75 -9.02 -17.42 -3.41
N MET A 76 -9.86 -16.62 -4.09
CA MET A 76 -10.98 -17.11 -4.89
C MET A 76 -10.53 -17.83 -6.16
N LEU A 77 -9.52 -17.31 -6.86
CA LEU A 77 -8.97 -17.92 -8.08
C LEU A 77 -8.31 -19.26 -7.81
N VAL A 78 -7.46 -19.33 -6.77
CA VAL A 78 -6.72 -20.55 -6.39
C VAL A 78 -7.58 -21.48 -5.52
N ARG A 79 -8.74 -21.01 -5.05
CA ARG A 79 -9.63 -21.73 -4.12
C ARG A 79 -8.90 -22.21 -2.86
N ASN A 80 -7.93 -21.42 -2.40
CA ASN A 80 -7.11 -21.73 -1.24
C ASN A 80 -6.98 -20.48 -0.35
N ARG A 81 -7.57 -20.56 0.84
CA ARG A 81 -7.58 -19.46 1.83
C ARG A 81 -6.20 -19.16 2.44
N PHE A 82 -5.20 -20.00 2.22
CA PHE A 82 -3.84 -19.82 2.70
C PHE A 82 -2.92 -19.15 1.67
N VAL A 83 -3.46 -18.81 0.50
CA VAL A 83 -2.70 -18.14 -0.56
C VAL A 83 -2.75 -16.62 -0.36
N GLU A 84 -1.61 -15.97 -0.59
CA GLU A 84 -1.44 -14.52 -0.52
C GLU A 84 -0.76 -13.98 -1.80
N PRO A 85 -0.97 -12.70 -2.17
CA PRO A 85 -0.45 -12.13 -3.43
C PRO A 85 1.06 -12.24 -3.64
N SER A 86 1.83 -12.31 -2.55
CA SER A 86 3.27 -12.55 -2.54
C SER A 86 3.65 -13.94 -3.06
N THR A 87 2.81 -14.97 -2.88
CA THR A 87 3.12 -16.34 -3.34
C THR A 87 3.25 -16.49 -4.86
N VAL A 88 2.76 -15.49 -5.62
CA VAL A 88 2.78 -15.45 -7.09
C VAL A 88 4.07 -14.82 -7.64
N GLY A 89 4.99 -14.39 -6.77
CA GLY A 89 6.26 -13.77 -7.20
C GLY A 89 6.15 -12.28 -7.53
N THR A 90 5.02 -11.64 -7.19
CA THR A 90 4.74 -10.23 -7.50
C THR A 90 5.74 -9.30 -6.81
N THR A 91 6.04 -9.56 -5.53
CA THR A 91 6.94 -8.75 -4.70
C THR A 91 8.39 -8.87 -5.17
N GLU A 92 8.81 -10.08 -5.50
CA GLU A 92 10.15 -10.40 -6.02
C GLU A 92 10.36 -9.73 -7.37
N SER A 93 9.34 -9.76 -8.24
CA SER A 93 9.39 -9.12 -9.55
C SER A 93 9.49 -7.59 -9.42
N ALA A 94 8.68 -6.96 -8.56
CA ALA A 94 8.80 -5.53 -8.27
C ALA A 94 10.20 -5.17 -7.72
N SER A 95 10.74 -6.00 -6.83
CA SER A 95 12.07 -5.81 -6.25
C SER A 95 13.16 -5.88 -7.32
N LEU A 96 13.06 -6.83 -8.26
CA LEU A 96 13.94 -6.89 -9.43
C LEU A 96 13.86 -5.62 -10.27
N GLY A 97 12.66 -5.09 -10.52
CA GLY A 97 12.47 -3.83 -11.23
C GLY A 97 13.17 -2.65 -10.54
N ILE A 98 13.04 -2.54 -9.21
CA ILE A 98 13.73 -1.51 -8.43
C ILE A 98 15.25 -1.68 -8.51
N LEU A 99 15.76 -2.90 -8.35
CA LEU A 99 17.19 -3.19 -8.43
C LEU A 99 17.78 -2.81 -9.80
N LEU A 100 17.08 -3.13 -10.88
CA LEU A 100 17.49 -2.77 -12.23
C LEU A 100 17.52 -1.26 -12.43
N VAL A 101 16.52 -0.52 -11.93
CA VAL A 101 16.54 0.94 -11.99
C VAL A 101 17.69 1.51 -11.17
N MET A 102 17.96 0.98 -9.98
CA MET A 102 19.08 1.44 -9.15
C MET A 102 20.43 1.20 -9.83
N LEU A 103 20.58 0.12 -10.59
CA LEU A 103 21.83 -0.21 -11.28
C LEU A 103 22.01 0.53 -12.61
N LEU A 104 20.94 0.67 -13.40
CA LEU A 104 21.00 1.17 -14.78
C LEU A 104 20.60 2.65 -14.92
N ALA A 105 19.76 3.16 -14.01
CA ALA A 105 19.22 4.52 -14.06
C ALA A 105 19.05 5.11 -12.64
N PRO A 106 20.15 5.25 -11.87
CA PRO A 106 20.09 5.71 -10.48
C PRO A 106 19.48 7.11 -10.34
N ASP A 107 19.63 7.99 -11.33
CA ASP A 107 19.08 9.36 -11.27
C ASP A 107 17.58 9.45 -11.66
N MET A 108 16.93 8.31 -11.94
CA MET A 108 15.51 8.30 -12.29
C MET A 108 14.66 8.86 -11.14
N PRO A 109 13.70 9.77 -11.41
CA PRO A 109 12.83 10.34 -10.38
C PRO A 109 11.98 9.25 -9.71
N MET A 110 11.59 9.49 -8.44
CA MET A 110 10.86 8.52 -7.60
C MET A 110 9.66 7.89 -8.31
N VAL A 111 8.83 8.70 -8.98
CA VAL A 111 7.66 8.23 -9.72
C VAL A 111 8.05 7.28 -10.85
N GLY A 112 9.14 7.56 -11.57
CA GLY A 112 9.66 6.67 -12.60
C GLY A 112 10.10 5.32 -12.03
N ARG A 113 10.83 5.33 -10.90
CA ARG A 113 11.25 4.08 -10.23
C ARG A 113 10.04 3.25 -9.80
N MET A 114 9.00 3.89 -9.27
CA MET A 114 7.75 3.23 -8.86
C MET A 114 6.99 2.63 -10.05
N LEU A 115 6.93 3.33 -11.19
CA LEU A 115 6.27 2.82 -12.40
C LEU A 115 7.00 1.62 -12.98
N VAL A 116 8.33 1.63 -13.01
CA VAL A 116 9.13 0.47 -13.46
C VAL A 116 8.92 -0.71 -12.52
N ALA A 117 8.99 -0.49 -11.21
CA ALA A 117 8.73 -1.52 -10.21
C ALA A 117 7.34 -2.14 -10.38
N ALA A 118 6.30 -1.31 -10.55
CA ALA A 118 4.94 -1.76 -10.80
C ALA A 118 4.80 -2.55 -12.11
N GLY A 119 5.46 -2.09 -13.18
CA GLY A 119 5.50 -2.79 -14.47
C GLY A 119 6.11 -4.19 -14.35
N PHE A 120 7.23 -4.32 -13.64
CA PHE A 120 7.84 -5.61 -13.35
C PHE A 120 6.94 -6.50 -12.49
N ALA A 121 6.29 -5.95 -11.46
CA ALA A 121 5.34 -6.68 -10.63
C ALA A 121 4.23 -7.31 -11.49
N VAL A 122 3.57 -6.49 -12.32
CA VAL A 122 2.50 -6.93 -13.22
C VAL A 122 3.00 -7.96 -14.22
N ALA A 123 4.15 -7.73 -14.85
CA ALA A 123 4.75 -8.66 -15.80
C ALA A 123 5.06 -10.02 -15.15
N GLY A 124 5.62 -10.02 -13.94
CA GLY A 124 5.90 -11.23 -13.16
C GLY A 124 4.64 -12.01 -12.80
N THR A 125 3.61 -11.33 -12.29
CA THR A 125 2.31 -11.97 -11.98
C THR A 125 1.67 -12.58 -13.24
N LEU A 126 1.68 -11.85 -14.37
CA LEU A 126 1.12 -12.35 -15.63
C LEU A 126 1.90 -13.56 -16.17
N LEU A 127 3.22 -13.55 -16.06
CA LEU A 127 4.07 -14.67 -16.44
C LEU A 127 3.73 -15.91 -15.61
N PHE A 128 3.61 -15.78 -14.28
CA PHE A 128 3.22 -16.88 -13.41
C PHE A 128 1.86 -17.46 -13.79
N LEU A 129 0.85 -16.60 -13.98
CA LEU A 129 -0.48 -17.04 -14.41
C LEU A 129 -0.46 -17.71 -15.79
N ALA A 130 0.36 -17.23 -16.72
CA ALA A 130 0.53 -17.85 -18.04
C ALA A 130 1.15 -19.25 -17.95
N ILE A 131 2.13 -19.45 -17.05
CA ILE A 131 2.73 -20.77 -16.79
C ILE A 131 1.68 -21.72 -16.21
N LEU A 132 0.94 -21.28 -15.19
CA LEU A 132 -0.13 -22.06 -14.57
C LEU A 132 -1.20 -22.52 -15.55
N ARG A 133 -1.53 -21.70 -16.55
CA ARG A 133 -2.48 -22.08 -17.62
C ARG A 133 -1.92 -23.10 -18.61
N ARG A 134 -0.59 -23.22 -18.72
CA ARG A 134 0.08 -24.14 -19.65
C ARG A 134 0.43 -25.48 -19.03
N VAL A 135 0.51 -25.56 -17.70
CA VAL A 135 0.70 -26.83 -16.99
C VAL A 135 -0.68 -27.48 -16.87
N PRO A 136 -0.96 -28.58 -17.61
CA PRO A 136 -2.18 -29.33 -17.39
C PRO A 136 -2.13 -29.90 -15.96
N LEU A 137 -3.10 -29.51 -15.14
CA LEU A 137 -3.38 -30.15 -13.86
C LEU A 137 -4.01 -31.52 -14.08
#